data_AF-A0A822IRZ7-F1
#
_entry.id   AF-A0A822IRZ7-F1
#
_cell.length_a   1.000
_cell.length_b   1.000
_cell.length_c   1.000
_cell.angle_alpha   90.00
_cell.angle_beta   90.00
_cell.angle_gamma   90.00
#
_symmetry.space_group_name_H-M   'P 1'
#
loop_
_entity.id
_entity.type
_entity.pdbx_description
1 polymer ?
#
loop_
_entity_poly.entity_id
_entity_poly.type
_entity_poly.pdbx_seq_one_letter_code
_entity_poly.pdbx_strand_id
1 'polypeptide(L)'
;MTFEKIINIVILSCIIGSILTICLFLRKRFAAKFESIFKESFNNLDIDKRYLILFTLMLFPLAVYILKNLDKYILLYFYFLAGFVILGLFGFILTMNKAAILSGLIYPILYFNYWNTYTYNLIAALLAISLILLISNIMSWDILKLFFILLMIMDISLVFVTKDMVAFGNKILFLQIPILIHIPFGEGISIGLGDIFITGLLCLEFTREKEYSDNRSLKFVWIITALFFMILYLVKAYLPDQMYPATIFVGLSFICAIALSRCNL
;
A
#
# COMPACT_ATOMS: atom_id res chain seq x y z
N MET A 1 -21.67 -18.57 4.04
CA MET A 1 -20.51 -18.00 3.32
C MET A 1 -20.10 -19.01 2.24
N THR A 2 -20.00 -18.63 0.98
CA THR A 2 -19.79 -19.54 -0.15
C THR A 2 -18.31 -19.92 -0.34
N PHE A 3 -18.04 -21.10 -0.89
CA PHE A 3 -16.69 -21.59 -1.23
C PHE A 3 -15.87 -20.57 -2.05
N GLU A 4 -16.55 -19.83 -2.93
CA GLU A 4 -15.98 -18.74 -3.74
C GLU A 4 -15.38 -17.61 -2.90
N LYS A 5 -16.01 -17.24 -1.77
CA LYS A 5 -15.46 -16.22 -0.85
C LYS A 5 -14.13 -16.68 -0.27
N ILE A 6 -14.02 -17.95 0.13
CA ILE A 6 -12.76 -18.49 0.68
C ILE A 6 -11.66 -18.44 -0.39
N ILE A 7 -11.96 -18.88 -1.61
CA ILE A 7 -11.01 -18.84 -2.73
C ILE A 7 -10.51 -17.41 -2.97
N ASN A 8 -11.41 -16.42 -3.03
CA ASN A 8 -11.01 -15.03 -3.25
C ASN A 8 -10.05 -14.51 -2.20
N ILE A 9 -10.34 -14.78 -0.92
CA ILE A 9 -9.52 -14.25 0.17
C ILE A 9 -8.14 -14.95 0.13
N VAL A 10 -8.08 -16.25 -0.21
CA VAL A 10 -6.81 -16.99 -0.38
C VAL A 10 -6.00 -16.42 -1.55
N ILE A 11 -6.61 -16.23 -2.72
CA ILE A 11 -5.95 -15.65 -3.90
C ILE A 11 -5.41 -14.25 -3.57
N LEU A 12 -6.23 -13.41 -2.95
CA LEU A 12 -5.84 -12.07 -2.55
C LEU A 12 -4.63 -12.09 -1.62
N SER A 13 -4.60 -13.01 -0.66
CA SER A 13 -3.49 -13.15 0.28
C SER A 13 -2.21 -13.60 -0.41
N CYS A 14 -2.30 -14.53 -1.35
CA CYS A 14 -1.16 -14.92 -2.17
C CYS A 14 -0.62 -13.74 -2.98
N ILE A 15 -1.49 -12.88 -3.52
CA ILE A 15 -1.08 -11.68 -4.25
C ILE A 15 -0.38 -10.69 -3.31
N ILE A 16 -0.96 -10.39 -2.15
CA ILE A 16 -0.35 -9.47 -1.17
C ILE A 16 1.00 -10.02 -0.69
N GLY A 17 1.05 -11.30 -0.29
CA GLY A 17 2.29 -11.96 0.13
C GLY A 17 3.35 -11.95 -0.97
N SER A 18 2.96 -12.12 -2.23
CA SER A 18 3.86 -12.01 -3.38
C SER A 18 4.37 -10.58 -3.56
N ILE A 19 3.50 -9.55 -3.49
CA ILE A 19 3.90 -8.14 -3.55
C ILE A 19 4.94 -7.82 -2.48
N LEU A 20 4.68 -8.23 -1.23
CA LEU A 20 5.58 -8.00 -0.11
C LEU A 20 6.93 -8.73 -0.28
N THR A 21 6.88 -9.97 -0.78
CA THR A 21 8.09 -10.76 -1.09
C THR A 21 8.91 -10.10 -2.20
N ILE A 22 8.25 -9.61 -3.26
CA ILE A 22 8.90 -8.86 -4.34
C ILE A 22 9.55 -7.60 -3.79
N CYS A 23 8.87 -6.87 -2.89
CA CYS A 23 9.46 -5.69 -2.26
C CYS A 23 10.71 -6.03 -1.44
N LEU A 24 10.68 -7.09 -0.62
CA LEU A 24 11.87 -7.55 0.12
C LEU A 24 13.04 -7.84 -0.83
N PHE A 25 12.77 -8.58 -1.91
CA PHE A 25 13.79 -8.96 -2.88
C PHE A 25 14.36 -7.75 -3.64
N LEU A 26 13.48 -6.87 -4.15
CA LEU A 26 13.88 -5.69 -4.91
C LEU A 26 14.64 -4.69 -4.03
N ARG A 27 14.20 -4.49 -2.78
CA ARG A 27 14.93 -3.66 -1.81
C ARG A 27 16.36 -4.15 -1.68
N LYS A 28 16.56 -5.44 -1.43
CA LYS A 28 17.90 -6.02 -1.29
C LYS A 28 18.73 -5.86 -2.56
N ARG A 29 18.15 -6.19 -3.72
CA ARG A 29 18.85 -6.14 -5.02
C ARG A 29 19.27 -4.73 -5.42
N PHE A 30 18.47 -3.73 -5.07
CA PHE A 30 18.67 -2.34 -5.50
C PHE A 30 19.00 -1.40 -4.35
N ALA A 31 19.32 -1.90 -3.15
CA ALA A 31 19.57 -1.10 -1.95
C ALA A 31 20.59 0.02 -2.21
N ALA A 32 21.74 -0.31 -2.80
CA ALA A 32 22.79 0.67 -3.10
C ALA A 32 22.31 1.76 -4.09
N LYS A 33 21.49 1.40 -5.07
CA LYS A 33 20.92 2.33 -6.06
C LYS A 33 19.91 3.29 -5.44
N PHE A 34 19.04 2.75 -4.57
CA PHE A 34 18.10 3.57 -3.81
C PHE A 34 18.87 4.50 -2.88
N GLU A 35 19.80 3.98 -2.08
CA GLU A 35 20.60 4.80 -1.17
C GLU A 35 21.39 5.89 -1.87
N SER A 36 22.01 5.62 -3.03
CA SER A 36 22.80 6.64 -3.74
C SER A 36 21.93 7.81 -4.21
N ILE A 37 20.79 7.51 -4.85
CA ILE A 37 19.87 8.56 -5.35
C ILE A 37 19.28 9.35 -4.19
N PHE A 38 18.85 8.67 -3.13
CA PHE A 38 18.20 9.32 -2.00
C PHE A 38 19.21 10.12 -1.16
N LYS A 39 20.43 9.63 -0.93
CA LYS A 39 21.48 10.42 -0.26
C LYS A 39 21.85 11.64 -1.09
N GLU A 40 22.06 11.49 -2.40
CA GLU A 40 22.44 12.61 -3.27
C GLU A 40 21.34 13.68 -3.37
N SER A 41 20.08 13.26 -3.54
CA SER A 41 18.96 14.19 -3.75
C SER A 41 18.38 14.76 -2.47
N PHE A 42 18.47 14.03 -1.36
CA PHE A 42 17.80 14.35 -0.10
C PHE A 42 18.77 14.39 1.08
N ASN A 43 20.05 14.68 0.84
CA ASN A 43 21.08 14.91 1.86
C ASN A 43 20.49 15.79 2.98
N ASN A 44 20.22 15.18 4.14
CA ASN A 44 19.66 15.78 5.36
C ASN A 44 18.14 16.03 5.40
N LEU A 45 17.30 15.31 4.64
CA LEU A 45 15.86 15.28 4.93
C LEU A 45 15.58 14.42 6.17
N ASP A 46 15.85 15.02 7.32
CA ASP A 46 15.34 14.52 8.58
C ASP A 46 13.86 14.94 8.65
N ILE A 47 12.96 13.98 8.48
CA ILE A 47 11.52 14.28 8.58
C ILE A 47 11.22 14.58 10.04
N ASP A 48 11.09 15.88 10.36
CA ASP A 48 10.66 16.30 11.69
C ASP A 48 9.27 15.70 11.98
N LYS A 49 9.16 15.09 13.16
CA LYS A 49 7.91 14.55 13.70
C LYS A 49 6.79 15.60 13.67
N ARG A 50 7.11 16.88 13.84
CA ARG A 50 6.13 17.99 13.75
C ARG A 50 5.51 18.09 12.37
N TYR A 51 6.32 18.05 11.31
CA TYR A 51 5.83 18.09 9.93
C TYR A 51 5.07 16.83 9.57
N LEU A 52 5.48 15.67 10.08
CA LEU A 52 4.74 14.42 9.91
C LEU A 52 3.35 14.50 10.55
N ILE A 53 3.25 15.02 11.78
CA ILE A 53 1.97 15.20 12.48
C ILE A 53 1.08 16.17 11.72
N LEU A 54 1.62 17.33 11.30
CA LEU A 54 0.87 18.31 10.53
C LEU A 54 0.40 17.75 9.19
N PHE A 55 1.27 17.02 8.48
CA PHE A 55 0.93 16.41 7.21
C PHE A 55 -0.17 15.35 7.37
N THR A 56 -0.06 14.46 8.35
CA THR A 56 -1.01 13.36 8.56
C THR A 56 -2.35 13.82 9.12
N LEU A 57 -2.37 14.72 10.11
CA LEU A 57 -3.62 15.13 10.79
C LEU A 57 -4.35 16.27 10.08
N MET A 58 -3.65 17.08 9.27
CA MET A 58 -4.25 18.25 8.62
C MET A 58 -4.25 18.14 7.09
N LEU A 59 -3.09 17.94 6.48
CA LEU A 59 -2.99 17.96 5.01
C LEU A 59 -3.63 16.72 4.37
N PHE A 60 -3.50 15.54 4.98
CA PHE A 60 -4.06 14.31 4.44
C PHE A 60 -5.60 14.32 4.43
N PRO A 61 -6.30 14.66 5.53
CA PRO A 61 -7.76 14.79 5.51
C PRO A 61 -8.24 15.90 4.57
N LEU A 62 -7.52 17.03 4.51
CA LEU A 62 -7.81 18.10 3.58
C LEU A 62 -7.68 17.62 2.12
N ALA A 63 -6.62 16.86 1.80
CA ALA A 63 -6.44 16.28 0.48
C ALA A 63 -7.57 15.32 0.14
N VAL A 64 -7.98 14.43 1.06
CA VAL A 64 -9.14 13.53 0.87
C VAL A 64 -10.41 14.33 0.60
N TYR A 65 -10.66 15.39 1.38
CA TYR A 65 -11.81 16.27 1.18
C TYR A 65 -11.79 16.97 -0.19
N ILE A 66 -10.64 17.49 -0.62
CA ILE A 66 -10.49 18.11 -1.95
C ILE A 66 -10.73 17.07 -3.04
N LEU A 67 -10.04 15.93 -2.99
CA LEU A 67 -10.14 14.86 -4.01
C LEU A 67 -11.56 14.30 -4.14
N LYS A 68 -12.27 14.17 -3.01
CA LYS A 68 -13.69 13.81 -3.00
C LYS A 68 -14.53 14.79 -3.83
N ASN A 69 -14.31 16.10 -3.65
CA ASN A 69 -15.11 17.16 -4.28
C ASN A 69 -14.64 17.60 -5.68
N LEU A 70 -13.47 17.14 -6.15
CA LEU A 70 -13.01 17.44 -7.51
C LEU A 70 -13.95 16.89 -8.60
N ASP A 71 -13.86 17.42 -9.81
CA ASP A 71 -14.52 16.77 -10.95
C ASP A 71 -13.91 15.38 -11.23
N LYS A 72 -14.71 14.47 -11.78
CA LYS A 72 -14.32 13.10 -12.07
C LYS A 72 -13.15 13.00 -13.06
N TYR A 73 -13.14 13.83 -14.10
CA TYR A 73 -12.06 13.81 -15.10
C TYR A 73 -10.78 14.43 -14.55
N ILE A 74 -10.90 15.51 -13.78
CA ILE A 74 -9.75 16.13 -13.08
C ILE A 74 -9.10 15.10 -12.15
N LEU A 75 -9.91 14.35 -11.39
CA LEU A 75 -9.43 13.29 -10.52
C LEU A 75 -8.69 12.20 -11.32
N LEU A 76 -9.25 11.76 -12.45
CA LEU A 76 -8.61 10.75 -13.30
C LEU A 76 -7.23 11.23 -13.83
N TYR A 77 -7.16 12.45 -14.37
CA TYR A 77 -5.88 13.00 -14.85
C TYR A 77 -4.86 13.21 -13.73
N PHE A 78 -5.32 13.60 -12.53
CA PHE A 78 -4.46 13.67 -11.35
C PHE A 78 -3.83 12.31 -11.04
N TYR A 79 -4.62 11.22 -11.10
CA TYR A 79 -4.10 9.88 -10.89
C TYR A 79 -3.20 9.38 -12.04
N PHE A 80 -3.45 9.77 -13.29
CA PHE A 80 -2.49 9.49 -14.37
C PHE A 80 -1.16 10.18 -14.13
N LEU A 81 -1.17 11.45 -13.71
CA LEU A 81 0.05 12.18 -13.38
C LEU A 81 0.77 11.53 -12.19
N ALA A 82 0.05 11.22 -11.11
CA ALA A 82 0.62 10.55 -9.95
C ALA A 82 1.23 9.20 -10.32
N GLY A 83 0.51 8.38 -11.07
CA GLY A 83 0.99 7.08 -11.54
C GLY A 83 2.20 7.22 -12.47
N PHE A 84 2.19 8.20 -13.38
CA PHE A 84 3.33 8.50 -14.25
C PHE A 84 4.58 8.84 -13.43
N VAL A 85 4.45 9.72 -12.43
CA VAL A 85 5.57 10.11 -11.56
C VAL A 85 6.08 8.91 -10.77
N ILE A 86 5.18 8.16 -10.10
CA ILE A 86 5.56 7.03 -9.25
C ILE A 86 6.26 5.93 -10.06
N LEU A 87 5.63 5.46 -11.13
CA LEU A 87 6.16 4.38 -11.96
C LEU A 87 7.40 4.83 -12.75
N GLY A 88 7.40 6.09 -13.23
CA GLY A 88 8.53 6.67 -13.95
C GLY A 88 9.78 6.80 -13.07
N LEU A 89 9.63 7.32 -11.84
CA LEU A 89 10.72 7.38 -10.87
C LEU A 89 11.21 5.97 -10.51
N PHE A 90 10.29 5.03 -10.32
CA PHE A 90 10.66 3.65 -10.03
C PHE A 90 11.45 3.01 -11.18
N GLY A 91 10.99 3.15 -12.42
CA GLY A 91 11.70 2.68 -13.61
C GLY A 91 13.08 3.33 -13.77
N PHE A 92 13.19 4.63 -13.49
CA PHE A 92 14.46 5.34 -13.45
C PHE A 92 15.41 4.75 -12.42
N ILE A 93 14.99 4.52 -11.18
CA ILE A 93 15.87 3.97 -10.13
C ILE A 93 16.34 2.56 -10.46
N LEU A 94 15.46 1.71 -11.00
CA LEU A 94 15.81 0.34 -11.37
C LEU A 94 16.89 0.29 -12.46
N THR A 95 16.78 1.18 -13.46
CA THR A 95 17.62 1.16 -14.67
C THR A 95 18.78 2.15 -14.66
N MET A 96 18.71 3.20 -13.84
CA MET A 96 19.56 4.40 -13.88
C MET A 96 19.52 5.15 -15.22
N ASN A 97 18.50 4.90 -16.06
CA ASN A 97 18.36 5.52 -17.37
C ASN A 97 17.21 6.53 -17.36
N LYS A 98 17.47 7.79 -17.70
CA LYS A 98 16.46 8.86 -17.78
C LYS A 98 15.31 8.51 -18.72
N ALA A 99 15.55 7.75 -19.79
CA ALA A 99 14.51 7.29 -20.69
C ALA A 99 13.48 6.38 -20.00
N ALA A 100 13.87 5.69 -18.92
CA ALA A 100 12.96 4.83 -18.16
C ALA A 100 11.90 5.62 -17.37
N ILE A 101 12.00 6.95 -17.26
CA ILE A 101 10.90 7.78 -16.74
C ILE A 101 9.62 7.60 -17.58
N LEU A 102 9.77 7.33 -18.88
CA LEU A 102 8.65 7.04 -19.77
C LEU A 102 7.90 5.74 -19.42
N SER A 103 8.45 4.88 -18.55
CA SER A 103 7.71 3.74 -18.02
C SER A 103 6.43 4.17 -17.28
N GLY A 104 6.38 5.42 -16.78
CA GLY A 104 5.17 6.03 -16.23
C GLY A 104 3.98 6.05 -17.20
N LEU A 105 4.23 6.07 -18.51
CA LEU A 105 3.17 6.05 -19.53
C LEU A 105 2.43 4.71 -19.60
N ILE A 106 2.96 3.65 -18.99
CA ILE A 106 2.31 2.34 -19.01
C ILE A 106 0.89 2.39 -18.42
N TYR A 107 0.66 3.19 -17.38
CA TYR A 107 -0.66 3.33 -16.78
C TYR A 107 -1.68 3.95 -17.73
N PRO A 108 -1.51 5.20 -18.24
CA PRO A 108 -2.49 5.77 -19.16
C PRO A 108 -2.62 4.96 -20.46
N ILE A 109 -1.54 4.38 -21.01
CA ILE A 109 -1.61 3.56 -22.22
C ILE A 109 -2.48 2.31 -21.98
N LEU A 110 -2.28 1.58 -20.89
CA LEU A 110 -3.10 0.41 -20.57
C LEU A 110 -4.55 0.80 -20.25
N TYR A 111 -4.75 1.93 -19.57
CA TYR A 111 -6.09 2.42 -19.24
C TYR A 111 -6.93 2.74 -20.48
N PHE A 112 -6.35 3.38 -21.50
CA PHE A 112 -7.11 3.74 -22.70
C PHE A 112 -7.28 2.61 -23.71
N ASN A 113 -6.36 1.63 -23.74
CA ASN A 113 -6.33 0.62 -24.81
C ASN A 113 -6.70 -0.80 -24.35
N TYR A 114 -6.40 -1.18 -23.10
CA TYR A 114 -6.43 -2.58 -22.64
C TYR A 114 -6.97 -2.73 -21.21
N TRP A 115 -7.89 -1.86 -20.79
CA TRP A 115 -8.35 -1.83 -19.40
C TRP A 115 -9.32 -2.97 -19.08
N ASN A 116 -8.90 -3.85 -18.18
CA ASN A 116 -9.68 -4.95 -17.64
C ASN A 116 -9.20 -5.24 -16.21
N THR A 117 -9.82 -6.20 -15.52
CA THR A 117 -9.48 -6.51 -14.12
C THR A 117 -8.02 -6.94 -13.94
N TYR A 118 -7.42 -7.60 -14.93
CA TYR A 118 -6.02 -8.03 -14.87
C TYR A 118 -5.06 -6.84 -15.00
N THR A 119 -5.27 -5.96 -15.99
CA THR A 119 -4.44 -4.76 -16.17
C THR A 119 -4.63 -3.76 -15.03
N TYR A 120 -5.86 -3.65 -14.50
CA TYR A 120 -6.17 -2.92 -13.26
C TYR A 120 -5.33 -3.40 -12.08
N ASN A 121 -5.40 -4.69 -11.76
CA ASN A 121 -4.66 -5.28 -10.63
C ASN A 121 -3.14 -5.23 -10.85
N LEU A 122 -2.69 -5.37 -12.09
CA LEU A 122 -1.26 -5.28 -12.43
C LEU A 122 -0.73 -3.88 -12.17
N ILE A 123 -1.42 -2.83 -12.63
CA ILE A 123 -1.01 -1.44 -12.35
C ILE A 123 -1.08 -1.15 -10.85
N ALA A 124 -2.14 -1.61 -10.16
CA ALA A 124 -2.26 -1.45 -8.71
C ALA A 124 -1.07 -2.10 -7.98
N ALA A 125 -0.72 -3.34 -8.33
CA ALA A 125 0.44 -4.03 -7.74
C ALA A 125 1.75 -3.29 -8.02
N LEU A 126 1.98 -2.79 -9.24
CA LEU A 126 3.16 -2.02 -9.59
C LEU A 126 3.25 -0.72 -8.79
N LEU A 127 2.13 0.01 -8.64
CA LEU A 127 2.06 1.21 -7.81
C LEU A 127 2.36 0.90 -6.35
N ALA A 128 1.82 -0.20 -5.82
CA ALA A 128 2.05 -0.62 -4.45
C ALA A 128 3.55 -0.90 -4.21
N ILE A 129 4.16 -1.72 -5.07
CA ILE A 129 5.58 -2.06 -5.00
C ILE A 129 6.44 -0.79 -5.08
N SER A 130 6.13 0.08 -6.05
CA SER A 130 6.88 1.32 -6.27
C SER A 130 6.80 2.24 -5.05
N LEU A 131 5.60 2.49 -4.53
CA LEU A 131 5.38 3.35 -3.36
C LEU A 131 6.06 2.81 -2.11
N ILE A 132 5.88 1.50 -1.83
CA ILE A 132 6.51 0.84 -0.69
C ILE A 132 8.02 1.02 -0.75
N LEU A 133 8.65 0.72 -1.89
CA LEU A 133 10.09 0.82 -2.05
C LEU A 133 10.59 2.27 -1.99
N LEU A 134 9.94 3.20 -2.69
CA LEU A 134 10.31 4.62 -2.69
C LEU A 134 10.25 5.20 -1.26
N ILE A 135 9.17 4.93 -0.52
CA ILE A 135 8.97 5.54 0.79
C ILE A 135 9.76 4.83 1.90
N SER A 136 9.99 3.51 1.80
CA SER A 136 10.80 2.77 2.79
C SER A 136 12.25 3.27 2.90
N ASN A 137 12.77 3.93 1.87
CA ASN A 137 14.12 4.50 1.91
C ASN A 137 14.18 5.87 2.60
N ILE A 138 13.03 6.53 2.77
CA ILE A 138 12.93 7.87 3.38
C ILE A 138 12.52 7.75 4.85
N MET A 139 11.62 6.82 5.17
CA MET A 139 11.11 6.68 6.54
C MET A 139 12.03 5.82 7.41
N SER A 140 12.44 6.36 8.56
CA SER A 140 13.04 5.58 9.63
C SER A 140 11.97 4.81 10.41
N TRP A 141 12.38 3.78 11.16
CA TRP A 141 11.47 2.97 11.98
C TRP A 141 10.68 3.80 13.00
N ASP A 142 11.32 4.79 13.62
CA ASP A 142 10.67 5.67 14.60
C ASP A 142 9.60 6.56 13.98
N ILE A 143 9.87 7.08 12.78
CA ILE A 143 8.93 7.92 12.02
C ILE A 143 7.78 7.07 11.51
N LEU A 144 8.06 5.85 11.04
CA LEU A 144 7.02 4.92 10.56
C LEU A 144 6.05 4.52 11.68
N LYS A 145 6.54 4.23 12.90
CA LYS A 145 5.67 3.92 14.05
C LYS A 145 4.71 5.07 14.34
N LEU A 146 5.23 6.31 14.36
CA LEU A 146 4.40 7.49 14.58
C LEU A 146 3.40 7.70 13.45
N PHE A 147 3.86 7.60 12.19
CA PHE A 147 3.02 7.70 11.00
C PHE A 147 1.88 6.69 11.03
N PHE A 148 2.17 5.43 11.39
CA PHE A 148 1.19 4.37 11.47
C PHE A 148 0.10 4.65 12.51
N ILE A 149 0.48 5.10 13.71
CA ILE A 149 -0.48 5.46 14.77
C ILE A 149 -1.39 6.60 14.31
N LEU A 150 -0.80 7.66 13.74
CA LEU A 150 -1.55 8.81 13.25
C LEU A 150 -2.50 8.43 12.11
N LEU A 151 -2.04 7.59 11.19
CA LEU A 151 -2.85 7.10 10.09
C LEU A 151 -4.02 6.24 10.58
N MET A 152 -3.81 5.41 11.60
CA MET A 152 -4.89 4.61 12.19
C MET A 152 -5.97 5.50 12.83
N ILE A 153 -5.58 6.54 13.57
CA ILE A 153 -6.52 7.52 14.15
C ILE A 153 -7.31 8.22 13.05
N MET A 154 -6.61 8.63 11.98
CA MET A 154 -7.23 9.28 10.83
C MET A 154 -8.21 8.36 10.10
N ASP A 155 -7.84 7.11 9.84
CA ASP A 155 -8.68 6.13 9.14
C ASP A 155 -9.96 5.83 9.92
N ILE A 156 -9.86 5.63 11.24
CA ILE A 156 -11.02 5.51 12.14
C ILE A 156 -11.94 6.72 11.99
N SER A 157 -11.38 7.92 11.96
CA SER A 157 -12.15 9.17 11.84
C SER A 157 -12.83 9.29 10.48
N LEU A 158 -12.11 9.02 9.39
CA LEU A 158 -12.64 9.13 8.02
C LEU A 158 -13.67 8.06 7.68
N VAL A 159 -13.56 6.87 8.27
CA VAL A 159 -14.50 5.76 8.05
C VAL A 159 -15.75 5.91 8.92
N PHE A 160 -15.60 6.11 10.24
CA PHE A 160 -16.74 6.11 11.15
C PHE A 160 -17.39 7.49 11.35
N VAL A 161 -16.59 8.57 11.37
CA VAL A 161 -17.10 9.92 11.70
C VAL A 161 -17.59 10.63 10.45
N THR A 162 -16.72 10.82 9.46
CA THR A 162 -17.07 11.64 8.28
C THR A 162 -17.68 10.86 7.13
N LYS A 163 -17.42 9.54 7.07
CA LYS A 163 -17.79 8.65 5.95
C LYS A 163 -17.27 9.14 4.59
N ASP A 164 -16.28 10.05 4.58
CA ASP A 164 -15.72 10.63 3.35
C ASP A 164 -14.98 9.59 2.53
N MET A 165 -14.32 8.64 3.19
CA MET A 165 -13.67 7.49 2.56
C MET A 165 -14.62 6.67 1.71
N VAL A 166 -15.90 6.58 2.09
CA VAL A 166 -16.92 5.82 1.36
C VAL A 166 -17.30 6.53 0.06
N ALA A 167 -17.59 7.83 0.15
CA ALA A 167 -17.93 8.65 -1.01
C ALA A 167 -16.76 8.71 -2.00
N PHE A 168 -15.54 8.88 -1.48
CA PHE A 168 -14.32 8.86 -2.27
C PHE A 168 -14.07 7.48 -2.91
N GLY A 169 -14.22 6.40 -2.14
CA GLY A 169 -14.07 5.01 -2.62
C GLY A 169 -15.04 4.67 -3.75
N ASN A 170 -16.30 5.08 -3.66
CA ASN A 170 -17.28 4.88 -4.73
C ASN A 170 -16.88 5.60 -6.03
N LYS A 171 -16.33 6.81 -5.92
CA LYS A 171 -15.85 7.58 -7.06
C LYS A 171 -14.62 6.95 -7.71
N ILE A 172 -13.71 6.42 -6.89
CA ILE A 172 -12.53 5.67 -7.34
C ILE A 172 -12.94 4.39 -8.10
N LEU A 173 -13.90 3.65 -7.55
CA LEU A 173 -14.44 2.44 -8.17
C LEU A 173 -15.13 2.77 -9.49
N PHE A 174 -15.92 3.84 -9.53
CA PHE A 174 -16.58 4.31 -10.75
C PHE A 174 -15.59 4.68 -11.85
N LEU A 175 -14.50 5.37 -11.49
CA LEU A 175 -13.42 5.74 -12.42
C LEU A 175 -12.44 4.60 -12.69
N GLN A 176 -12.64 3.43 -12.08
CA GLN A 176 -11.74 2.29 -12.17
C GLN A 176 -10.27 2.69 -11.95
N ILE A 177 -9.99 3.54 -10.97
CA ILE A 177 -8.62 3.97 -10.66
C ILE A 177 -7.90 2.82 -9.91
N PRO A 178 -6.68 2.42 -10.32
CA PRO A 178 -5.98 1.22 -9.83
C PRO A 178 -5.30 1.45 -8.47
N ILE A 179 -6.10 1.84 -7.48
CA ILE A 179 -5.69 2.01 -6.09
C ILE A 179 -6.34 0.98 -5.16
N LEU A 180 -6.89 -0.08 -5.74
CA LEU A 180 -7.37 -1.27 -5.05
C LEU A 180 -6.81 -2.50 -5.76
N ILE A 181 -6.68 -3.61 -5.05
CA ILE A 181 -6.58 -4.94 -5.70
C ILE A 181 -7.95 -5.59 -5.58
N HIS A 182 -8.54 -5.95 -6.71
CA HIS A 182 -9.89 -6.51 -6.80
C HIS A 182 -9.86 -7.93 -7.38
N ILE A 183 -10.35 -8.90 -6.61
CA ILE A 183 -10.53 -10.28 -7.08
C ILE A 183 -12.02 -10.47 -7.40
N PRO A 184 -12.39 -10.76 -8.66
CA PRO A 184 -13.77 -10.63 -9.12
C PRO A 184 -14.63 -11.92 -9.03
N PHE A 185 -14.16 -13.03 -8.43
CA PHE A 185 -15.02 -14.23 -8.39
C PHE A 185 -16.23 -14.03 -7.45
N GLY A 186 -17.44 -14.41 -7.86
CA GLY A 186 -18.65 -14.24 -7.04
C GLY A 186 -18.90 -12.78 -6.63
N GLU A 187 -19.14 -12.52 -5.32
CA GLU A 187 -19.35 -11.16 -4.78
C GLU A 187 -18.11 -10.26 -4.84
N GLY A 188 -16.94 -10.82 -5.17
CA GLY A 188 -15.69 -10.10 -5.28
C GLY A 188 -15.13 -9.56 -3.95
N ILE A 189 -13.81 -9.36 -3.90
CA ILE A 189 -13.14 -8.77 -2.73
C ILE A 189 -12.13 -7.76 -3.20
N SER A 190 -12.21 -6.56 -2.62
CA SER A 190 -11.28 -5.46 -2.86
C SER A 190 -10.52 -5.14 -1.59
N ILE A 191 -9.25 -4.77 -1.75
CA ILE A 191 -8.42 -4.17 -0.68
C ILE A 191 -7.75 -2.91 -1.19
N GLY A 192 -7.62 -1.91 -0.32
CA GLY A 192 -6.95 -0.66 -0.66
C GLY A 192 -5.45 -0.80 -0.84
N LEU A 193 -4.89 -0.04 -1.80
CA LEU A 193 -3.44 0.09 -1.92
C LEU A 193 -2.81 0.67 -0.66
N GLY A 194 -3.53 1.54 0.06
CA GLY A 194 -3.08 2.13 1.32
C GLY A 194 -2.77 1.07 2.37
N ASP A 195 -3.63 0.07 2.53
CA ASP A 195 -3.44 -1.00 3.52
C ASP A 195 -2.26 -1.90 3.14
N ILE A 196 -2.13 -2.23 1.85
CA ILE A 196 -0.98 -2.98 1.32
C ILE A 196 0.31 -2.19 1.53
N PHE A 197 0.26 -0.88 1.25
CA PHE A 197 1.39 0.03 1.39
C PHE A 197 1.89 0.09 2.84
N ILE A 198 0.99 0.28 3.80
CA ILE A 198 1.35 0.34 5.23
C ILE A 198 1.86 -0.99 5.74
N THR A 199 1.19 -2.10 5.38
CA THR A 199 1.67 -3.45 5.70
C THR A 199 3.07 -3.67 5.13
N GLY A 200 3.31 -3.23 3.90
CA GLY A 200 4.60 -3.28 3.23
C GLY A 200 5.69 -2.52 3.95
N LEU A 201 5.44 -1.25 4.27
CA LEU A 201 6.40 -0.43 5.02
C LEU A 201 6.70 -1.04 6.38
N LEU A 202 5.68 -1.45 7.14
CA LEU A 202 5.87 -2.06 8.46
C LEU A 202 6.73 -3.32 8.38
N CYS A 203 6.48 -4.21 7.42
CA CYS A 203 7.29 -5.41 7.22
C CYS A 203 8.73 -5.10 6.85
N LEU A 204 8.95 -4.27 5.83
CA LEU A 204 10.28 -3.94 5.32
C LEU A 204 11.11 -3.24 6.38
N GLU A 205 10.54 -2.27 7.08
CA GLU A 205 11.25 -1.50 8.07
C GLU A 205 11.48 -2.28 9.36
N PHE A 206 10.51 -3.08 9.81
CA PHE A 206 10.69 -3.91 10.99
C PHE A 206 11.76 -4.98 10.78
N THR A 207 11.74 -5.66 9.64
CA THR A 207 12.75 -6.68 9.30
C THR A 207 14.15 -6.08 9.14
N ARG A 208 14.26 -4.85 8.62
CA ARG A 208 15.51 -4.08 8.58
C ARG A 208 16.00 -3.74 9.99
N GLU A 209 15.15 -3.11 10.79
CA GLU A 209 15.45 -2.69 12.17
C GLU A 209 15.90 -3.87 13.04
N LYS A 210 15.35 -5.06 12.81
CA LYS A 210 15.69 -6.28 13.54
C LYS A 210 16.80 -7.10 12.91
N GLU A 211 17.39 -6.62 11.82
CA GLU A 211 18.47 -7.31 11.09
C GLU A 211 18.11 -8.77 10.77
N TYR A 212 16.84 -9.02 10.40
CA TYR A 212 16.38 -10.36 10.07
C TYR A 212 17.09 -10.87 8.82
N SER A 213 17.61 -12.10 8.88
CA SER A 213 18.12 -12.79 7.69
C SER A 213 17.00 -13.00 6.66
N ASP A 214 17.36 -13.20 5.39
CA ASP A 214 16.39 -13.31 4.29
C ASP A 214 15.26 -14.31 4.59
N ASN A 215 15.62 -15.47 5.12
CA ASN A 215 14.66 -16.53 5.46
C ASN A 215 13.73 -16.11 6.59
N ARG A 216 14.23 -15.36 7.60
CA ARG A 216 13.40 -14.85 8.70
C ARG A 216 12.47 -13.74 8.22
N SER A 217 12.96 -12.83 7.37
CA SER A 217 12.16 -11.76 6.77
C SER A 217 11.03 -12.31 5.90
N LEU A 218 11.32 -13.33 5.09
CA LEU A 218 10.32 -13.99 4.25
C LEU A 218 9.26 -14.70 5.11
N LYS A 219 9.68 -15.46 6.15
CA LYS A 219 8.74 -16.07 7.10
C LYS A 219 7.85 -15.02 7.76
N PHE A 220 8.41 -13.88 8.19
CA PHE A 220 7.66 -12.79 8.81
C PHE A 220 6.59 -12.23 7.86
N VAL A 221 6.94 -11.98 6.60
CA VAL A 221 6.00 -11.50 5.57
C VAL A 221 4.82 -12.46 5.38
N TRP A 222 5.08 -13.77 5.29
CA TRP A 222 4.00 -14.73 5.13
C TRP A 222 3.15 -14.90 6.39
N ILE A 223 3.75 -14.82 7.58
CA ILE A 223 3.01 -14.82 8.86
C ILE A 223 2.06 -13.62 8.94
N ILE A 224 2.54 -12.41 8.68
CA ILE A 224 1.67 -11.22 8.75
C ILE A 224 0.55 -11.27 7.72
N THR A 225 0.83 -11.77 6.52
CA THR A 225 -0.14 -11.88 5.43
C THR A 225 -1.23 -12.87 5.82
N ALA A 226 -0.85 -14.02 6.39
CA ALA A 226 -1.78 -15.02 6.89
C ALA A 226 -2.63 -14.51 8.06
N LEU A 227 -2.07 -13.74 8.99
CA LEU A 227 -2.81 -13.16 10.10
C LEU A 227 -3.77 -12.07 9.64
N PHE A 228 -3.32 -11.19 8.75
CA PHE A 228 -4.16 -10.15 8.16
C PHE A 228 -5.35 -10.76 7.41
N PHE A 229 -5.10 -11.82 6.64
CA PHE A 229 -6.14 -12.66 6.03
C PHE A 229 -7.11 -13.22 7.05
N MET A 230 -6.60 -13.84 8.11
CA MET A 230 -7.42 -14.50 9.12
C MET A 230 -8.37 -13.51 9.78
N ILE A 231 -7.86 -12.31 10.10
CA ILE A 231 -8.66 -11.22 10.67
C ILE A 231 -9.71 -10.74 9.67
N LEU A 232 -9.34 -10.47 8.41
CA LEU A 232 -10.29 -10.06 7.38
C LEU A 232 -11.39 -11.10 7.14
N TYR A 233 -11.03 -12.38 7.15
CA TYR A 233 -11.96 -13.49 7.03
C TYR A 233 -12.96 -13.49 8.18
N LEU A 234 -12.49 -13.40 9.42
CA LEU A 234 -13.34 -13.36 10.61
C LEU A 234 -14.29 -12.16 10.57
N VAL A 235 -13.77 -10.96 10.27
CA VAL A 235 -14.57 -9.74 10.18
C VAL A 235 -15.65 -9.89 9.10
N LYS A 236 -15.32 -10.36 7.89
CA LYS A 236 -16.34 -10.55 6.85
C LYS A 236 -17.34 -11.66 7.19
N ALA A 237 -16.95 -12.68 7.96
CA ALA A 237 -17.85 -13.77 8.33
C ALA A 237 -18.90 -13.34 9.37
N TYR A 238 -18.51 -12.54 10.36
CA TYR A 238 -19.39 -12.12 11.46
C TYR A 238 -20.05 -10.76 11.25
N LEU A 239 -19.54 -9.99 10.31
CA LEU A 239 -19.73 -8.55 10.25
C LEU A 239 -19.78 -8.07 8.76
N PRO A 240 -20.60 -8.69 7.88
CA PRO A 240 -20.48 -8.61 6.41
C PRO A 240 -20.81 -7.23 5.82
N ASP A 241 -21.71 -6.47 6.44
CA ASP A 241 -22.30 -5.26 5.83
C ASP A 241 -21.79 -3.94 6.43
N GLN A 242 -20.87 -3.98 7.40
CA GLN A 242 -20.30 -2.75 7.94
C GLN A 242 -18.93 -2.45 7.32
N MET A 243 -18.63 -1.16 7.28
CA MET A 243 -17.35 -0.65 6.81
C MET A 243 -16.41 -0.54 8.00
N TYR A 244 -15.16 -0.94 7.80
CA TYR A 244 -14.16 -0.95 8.85
C TYR A 244 -12.87 -0.28 8.38
N PRO A 245 -12.20 0.49 9.26
CA PRO A 245 -10.85 0.98 9.00
C PRO A 245 -9.89 -0.21 8.93
N ALA A 246 -9.45 -0.54 7.72
CA ALA A 246 -8.62 -1.71 7.45
C ALA A 246 -7.23 -1.59 8.12
N THR A 247 -6.78 -0.37 8.43
CA THR A 247 -5.56 -0.10 9.20
C THR A 247 -5.54 -0.73 10.59
N ILE A 248 -6.70 -0.92 11.24
CA ILE A 248 -6.79 -1.63 12.53
C ILE A 248 -6.35 -3.09 12.35
N PHE A 249 -6.82 -3.75 11.28
CA PHE A 249 -6.50 -5.14 11.02
C PHE A 249 -5.04 -5.33 10.64
N VAL A 250 -4.44 -4.33 9.95
CA VAL A 250 -3.00 -4.28 9.70
C VAL A 250 -2.22 -4.18 11.03
N GLY A 251 -2.68 -3.36 11.98
CA GLY A 251 -2.03 -3.22 13.28
C GLY A 251 -2.09 -4.50 14.11
N LEU A 252 -3.27 -5.12 14.18
CA LEU A 252 -3.48 -6.39 14.88
C LEU A 252 -2.64 -7.52 14.28
N SER A 253 -2.62 -7.66 12.94
CA SER A 253 -1.82 -8.67 12.27
C SER A 253 -0.33 -8.45 12.52
N PHE A 254 0.13 -7.20 12.50
CA PHE A 254 1.53 -6.84 12.75
C PHE A 254 1.97 -7.18 14.19
N ILE A 255 1.18 -6.79 15.20
CA ILE A 255 1.50 -7.08 16.61
C ILE A 255 1.54 -8.60 16.86
N CYS A 256 0.56 -9.34 16.34
CA CYS A 256 0.52 -10.79 16.43
C CYS A 256 1.73 -11.44 15.71
N ALA A 257 2.11 -10.93 14.54
CA ALA A 257 3.28 -11.41 13.81
C ALA A 257 4.57 -11.18 14.61
N ILE A 258 4.72 -10.03 15.27
CA ILE A 258 5.85 -9.76 16.16
C ILE A 258 5.88 -10.78 17.30
N ALA A 259 4.75 -10.99 17.99
CA ALA A 259 4.67 -11.92 19.11
C ALA A 259 5.07 -13.35 18.70
N LEU A 260 4.51 -13.84 17.58
CA LEU A 260 4.84 -15.16 17.04
C LEU A 260 6.31 -15.26 16.59
N SER A 261 6.85 -14.19 16.01
CA SER A 261 8.25 -14.16 15.60
C SER A 261 9.24 -14.18 16.77
N ARG A 262 8.81 -13.76 17.98
CA ARG A 262 9.65 -13.88 19.17
C ARG A 262 9.61 -15.27 19.80
N CYS A 263 8.53 -16.02 19.58
CA CYS A 263 8.35 -17.35 20.15
C CYS A 263 8.97 -18.48 19.32
N ASN A 264 9.23 -18.29 18.01
CA ASN A 264 9.56 -19.40 17.08
C ASN A 264 10.56 -19.05 15.95
N LEU A 265 11.48 -18.09 16.11
CA LEU A 265 12.50 -17.76 15.10
C LEU A 265 13.92 -17.69 15.63
#